data_AF-A0A7K0CEH0-F1
#
_entry.id   AF-A0A7K0CEH0-F1
#
_cell.length_a   1.000
_cell.length_b   1.000
_cell.length_c   1.000
_cell.angle_alpha   90.00
_cell.angle_beta   90.00
_cell.angle_gamma   90.00
#
_symmetry.space_group_name_H-M   'P 1'
#
loop_
_entity.id
_entity.type
_entity.pdbx_description
1 polymer ?
#
loop_
_entity_poly.entity_id
_entity_poly.type
_entity_poly.pdbx_seq_one_letter_code
_entity_poly.pdbx_strand_id
1 'polypeptide(L)'
;MMCRLFPHSLTGMRTARILVGVAAVAALATGCNPEQADTESTDSASAPATPAAGESAAAPAEALAVPVTGPQDGVAKSTSDMADPSGKPPSGADFATQIRYALRTDALHKALVEAETSADCPDGITQQANAVSKCTVTYGAAKIPYTVTIGANYKEGSFITPYRAEPQGVLLIAKRVQNEFWNTFGKTADELSCDEMPEAQTVKDGDETEFHCQAKGLGGDPSQVTLFKVVVKTYGPSFVRQDS
;
A
#
# COMPACT_ATOMS: atom_id res chain seq x y z
N MET A 1 0.87 -50.53 -9.48
CA MET A 1 2.03 -50.89 -8.64
C MET A 1 3.12 -49.86 -8.94
N MET A 2 3.61 -49.02 -8.01
CA MET A 2 4.41 -49.35 -6.81
C MET A 2 5.67 -50.15 -7.19
N CYS A 3 6.89 -49.77 -6.83
CA CYS A 3 7.34 -49.07 -5.60
C CYS A 3 8.41 -47.97 -5.81
N ARG A 4 8.53 -47.11 -4.79
CA ARG A 4 9.72 -46.28 -4.50
C ARG A 4 10.89 -47.16 -4.02
N LEU A 5 12.12 -46.64 -4.04
CA LEU A 5 13.05 -46.77 -2.91
C LEU A 5 14.12 -45.66 -2.92
N PHE A 6 14.30 -45.03 -1.76
CA PHE A 6 15.40 -44.11 -1.43
C PHE A 6 16.69 -44.89 -1.13
N PRO A 7 17.84 -44.20 -1.04
CA PRO A 7 18.60 -44.30 0.20
C PRO A 7 18.91 -42.94 0.84
N HIS A 8 18.99 -42.93 2.17
CA HIS A 8 19.42 -41.80 2.99
C HIS A 8 20.95 -41.65 3.00
N SER A 9 21.43 -40.45 3.32
CA SER A 9 22.65 -40.31 4.12
C SER A 9 22.43 -39.25 5.21
N LEU A 10 22.87 -39.54 6.43
CA LEU A 10 22.53 -38.82 7.66
C LEU A 10 23.76 -38.13 8.25
N THR A 11 23.74 -36.79 8.32
CA THR A 11 24.64 -35.95 9.13
C THR A 11 23.89 -34.64 9.41
N GLY A 12 23.89 -34.02 10.59
CA GLY A 12 24.39 -34.39 11.91
C GLY A 12 23.85 -33.37 12.93
N MET A 13 23.40 -33.83 14.10
CA MET A 13 22.51 -33.07 14.99
C MET A 13 23.25 -32.15 15.97
N ARG A 14 22.86 -30.87 16.06
CA ARG A 14 23.13 -29.98 17.22
C ARG A 14 21.95 -29.03 17.52
N THR A 15 20.87 -29.59 18.05
CA THR A 15 19.74 -28.80 18.59
C THR A 15 19.98 -28.52 20.07
N ALA A 16 20.16 -27.25 20.45
CA ALA A 16 20.18 -26.86 21.85
C ALA A 16 18.77 -26.96 22.45
N ARG A 17 18.56 -27.87 23.40
CA ARG A 17 17.32 -27.99 24.18
C ARG A 17 17.48 -27.21 25.48
N ILE A 18 16.57 -26.27 25.75
CA ILE A 18 16.39 -25.67 27.07
C ILE A 18 15.07 -26.20 27.63
N LEU A 19 15.13 -26.85 28.79
CA LEU A 19 13.99 -27.42 29.50
C LEU A 19 13.95 -26.86 30.92
N VAL A 20 12.98 -25.98 31.18
CA VAL A 20 12.51 -25.54 32.51
C VAL A 20 11.05 -25.11 32.32
N GLY A 21 10.05 -25.48 33.11
CA GLY A 21 9.96 -26.45 34.20
C GLY A 21 8.50 -26.48 34.67
N VAL A 22 7.92 -27.65 34.93
CA VAL A 22 6.50 -27.79 35.31
C VAL A 22 6.32 -27.69 36.82
N ALA A 23 5.38 -26.86 37.27
CA ALA A 23 4.85 -26.89 38.63
C ALA A 23 3.32 -26.81 38.60
N ALA A 24 2.66 -27.97 38.65
CA ALA A 24 1.23 -28.06 38.91
C ALA A 24 1.03 -28.49 40.36
N VAL A 25 0.23 -27.74 41.13
CA VAL A 25 -0.22 -28.12 42.47
C VAL A 25 -1.74 -28.08 42.47
N ALA A 26 -2.35 -29.26 42.48
CA ALA A 26 -3.76 -29.44 42.77
C ALA A 26 -3.91 -29.91 44.21
N ALA A 27 -4.86 -29.34 44.94
CA ALA A 27 -5.28 -29.82 46.25
C ALA A 27 -6.82 -29.80 46.33
N LEU A 28 -7.42 -30.97 46.52
CA LEU A 28 -8.83 -31.19 46.79
C LEU A 28 -9.00 -31.57 48.27
N ALA A 29 -9.92 -30.91 48.99
CA ALA A 29 -10.52 -31.37 50.26
C ALA A 29 -11.70 -30.44 50.62
N THR A 30 -12.96 -30.83 50.35
CA THR A 30 -13.91 -31.50 51.29
C THR A 30 -14.59 -30.57 52.30
N GLY A 31 -15.93 -30.53 52.31
CA GLY A 31 -16.72 -29.79 53.30
C GLY A 31 -18.24 -30.00 53.23
N CYS A 32 -18.72 -31.13 53.76
CA CYS A 32 -20.10 -31.35 54.22
C CYS A 32 -20.04 -31.64 55.74
N ASN A 33 -21.09 -31.59 56.57
CA ASN A 33 -22.54 -31.44 56.39
C ASN A 33 -23.03 -30.37 57.44
N PRO A 34 -24.26 -30.30 58.00
CA PRO A 34 -25.49 -31.09 57.81
C PRO A 34 -26.81 -30.32 57.56
N GLU A 35 -27.64 -30.90 56.69
CA GLU A 35 -29.00 -31.41 57.00
C GLU A 35 -29.86 -30.70 58.08
N GLN A 36 -30.85 -29.92 57.64
CA GLN A 36 -32.24 -30.03 58.11
C GLN A 36 -33.22 -29.45 57.08
N ALA A 37 -34.42 -30.04 56.99
CA ALA A 37 -35.48 -29.62 56.08
C ALA A 37 -36.59 -28.88 56.84
N ASP A 38 -37.11 -27.80 56.24
CA ASP A 38 -38.52 -27.35 56.27
C ASP A 38 -38.60 -26.08 55.39
N THR A 39 -39.36 -26.06 54.28
CA THR A 39 -40.81 -25.75 54.16
C THR A 39 -41.07 -24.24 53.99
N GLU A 40 -41.96 -23.87 53.05
CA GLU A 40 -42.38 -22.49 52.64
C GLU A 40 -41.30 -21.66 51.89
N SER A 41 -41.39 -21.36 50.58
CA SER A 41 -42.39 -20.51 49.87
C SER A 41 -42.64 -19.16 50.53
N THR A 42 -41.95 -18.10 50.09
CA THR A 42 -42.48 -16.71 49.86
C THR A 42 -41.37 -15.74 49.38
N ASP A 43 -41.76 -14.77 48.54
CA ASP A 43 -41.06 -13.54 48.10
C ASP A 43 -39.66 -13.60 47.45
N SER A 44 -39.67 -13.65 46.11
CA SER A 44 -38.58 -13.16 45.26
C SER A 44 -38.49 -11.63 45.29
N ALA A 45 -37.79 -11.08 46.28
CA ALA A 45 -37.36 -9.68 46.27
C ALA A 45 -36.19 -9.49 45.28
N SER A 46 -36.51 -9.28 44.00
CA SER A 46 -35.52 -8.98 42.96
C SER A 46 -34.74 -7.70 43.28
N ALA A 47 -33.45 -7.84 43.60
CA ALA A 47 -32.53 -6.71 43.62
C ALA A 47 -32.47 -6.05 42.24
N PRO A 48 -32.41 -4.70 42.15
CA PRO A 48 -32.34 -4.03 40.86
C PRO A 48 -31.02 -4.37 40.17
N ALA A 49 -31.11 -4.94 38.97
CA ALA A 49 -29.95 -5.17 38.13
C ALA A 49 -29.29 -3.83 37.77
N THR A 50 -27.99 -3.72 37.99
CA THR A 50 -27.16 -2.65 37.43
C THR A 50 -27.43 -2.57 35.93
N PRO A 51 -27.81 -1.40 35.37
CA PRO A 51 -27.95 -1.26 33.94
C PRO A 51 -26.61 -1.60 33.28
N ALA A 52 -26.62 -2.55 32.35
CA ALA A 52 -25.48 -2.75 31.47
C ALA A 52 -25.17 -1.41 30.79
N ALA A 53 -23.89 -1.01 30.80
CA ALA A 53 -23.46 0.19 30.09
C ALA A 53 -23.92 0.06 28.65
N GLY A 54 -24.76 1.00 28.21
CA GLY A 54 -25.36 0.94 26.88
C GLY A 54 -24.26 0.85 25.83
N GLU A 55 -24.33 -0.18 25.00
CA GLU A 55 -23.54 -0.28 23.79
C GLU A 55 -23.83 0.97 22.96
N SER A 56 -22.86 1.89 22.96
CA SER A 56 -22.99 3.18 22.30
C SER A 56 -22.97 2.93 20.80
N ALA A 57 -24.15 2.69 20.23
CA ALA A 57 -24.35 2.61 18.79
C ALA A 57 -23.68 3.82 18.14
N ALA A 58 -22.55 3.59 17.48
CA ALA A 58 -21.80 4.64 16.82
C ALA A 58 -22.74 5.31 15.82
N ALA A 59 -22.76 6.65 15.81
CA ALA A 59 -23.43 7.37 14.74
C ALA A 59 -22.85 6.89 13.40
N PRO A 60 -23.68 6.70 12.35
CA PRO A 60 -23.19 6.23 11.07
C PRO A 60 -22.11 7.19 10.58
N ALA A 61 -20.88 6.68 10.40
CA ALA A 61 -19.78 7.49 9.94
C ALA A 61 -20.11 8.03 8.54
N GLU A 62 -20.07 9.35 8.39
CA GLU A 62 -20.38 10.01 7.12
C GLU A 62 -19.38 9.59 6.03
N ALA A 63 -19.78 9.67 4.76
CA ALA A 63 -18.89 9.37 3.65
C ALA A 63 -17.82 10.46 3.48
N LEU A 64 -16.64 10.08 3.00
CA LEU A 64 -15.57 11.04 2.67
C LEU A 64 -15.96 11.87 1.44
N ALA A 65 -15.28 13.00 1.26
CA ALA A 65 -15.66 14.06 0.33
C ALA A 65 -15.85 13.61 -1.13
N VAL A 66 -15.09 12.63 -1.61
CA VAL A 66 -15.14 12.15 -3.00
C VAL A 66 -15.74 10.74 -3.07
N PRO A 67 -16.98 10.56 -3.53
CA PRO A 67 -17.56 9.23 -3.72
C PRO A 67 -16.88 8.50 -4.90
N VAL A 68 -16.59 7.21 -4.73
CA VAL A 68 -15.93 6.35 -5.73
C VAL A 68 -16.95 5.35 -6.26
N THR A 69 -17.69 5.74 -7.29
CA THR A 69 -18.85 4.98 -7.82
C THR A 69 -18.53 4.02 -8.96
N GLY A 70 -17.26 3.93 -9.37
CA GLY A 70 -16.84 3.10 -10.51
C GLY A 70 -15.35 3.23 -10.85
N PRO A 71 -14.89 2.53 -11.91
CA PRO A 71 -13.58 2.74 -12.50
C PRO A 71 -13.44 4.19 -12.97
N GLN A 72 -12.23 4.74 -12.96
CA GLN A 72 -12.02 6.16 -13.27
C GLN A 72 -11.63 6.39 -14.73
N ASP A 73 -12.35 7.29 -15.39
CA ASP A 73 -12.09 7.65 -16.78
C ASP A 73 -10.71 8.32 -16.95
N GLY A 74 -9.96 7.82 -17.94
CA GLY A 74 -8.60 8.25 -18.25
C GLY A 74 -7.50 7.53 -17.47
N VAL A 75 -7.83 6.52 -16.65
CA VAL A 75 -6.82 5.63 -16.05
C VAL A 75 -6.55 4.44 -16.98
N ALA A 76 -5.30 4.33 -17.45
CA ALA A 76 -4.83 3.23 -18.27
C ALA A 76 -4.78 1.91 -17.47
N LYS A 77 -5.08 0.78 -18.13
CA LYS A 77 -5.05 -0.55 -17.51
C LYS A 77 -3.63 -1.07 -17.34
N SER A 78 -2.71 -0.62 -18.21
CA SER A 78 -1.32 -1.05 -18.24
C SER A 78 -0.42 0.04 -18.81
N THR A 79 0.89 -0.09 -18.59
CA THR A 79 1.90 0.82 -19.15
C THR A 79 1.97 0.76 -20.68
N SER A 80 1.47 -0.31 -21.31
CA SER A 80 1.36 -0.45 -22.76
C SER A 80 0.16 0.26 -23.38
N ASP A 81 -0.81 0.72 -22.57
CA ASP A 81 -1.94 1.53 -23.04
C ASP A 81 -1.64 3.04 -22.98
N MET A 82 -0.51 3.43 -22.38
CA MET A 82 -0.06 4.83 -22.28
C MET A 82 0.59 5.31 -23.57
N ALA A 83 0.39 6.58 -23.92
CA ALA A 83 1.13 7.21 -25.01
C ALA A 83 2.57 7.56 -24.59
N ASP A 84 3.51 7.39 -25.53
CA ASP A 84 4.86 7.98 -25.44
C ASP A 84 4.72 9.53 -25.40
N PRO A 85 5.48 10.26 -24.56
CA PRO A 85 5.36 11.71 -24.45
C PRO A 85 5.73 12.41 -25.78
N SER A 86 5.17 13.60 -26.01
CA SER A 86 5.41 14.37 -27.23
C SER A 86 6.89 14.77 -27.42
N GLY A 87 7.31 14.93 -28.67
CA GLY A 87 8.68 15.39 -29.00
C GLY A 87 9.74 14.29 -28.89
N LYS A 88 9.46 13.10 -29.44
CA LYS A 88 10.42 11.98 -29.51
C LYS A 88 11.73 12.42 -30.19
N PRO A 89 12.90 12.27 -29.54
CA PRO A 89 14.17 12.65 -30.12
C PRO A 89 14.45 11.91 -31.43
N PRO A 90 15.02 12.57 -32.45
CA PRO A 90 15.48 11.89 -33.65
C PRO A 90 16.63 10.92 -33.33
N SER A 91 16.86 9.96 -34.21
CA SER A 91 18.03 9.08 -34.12
C SER A 91 19.31 9.93 -34.12
N GLY A 92 20.23 9.64 -33.18
CA GLY A 92 21.47 10.41 -33.02
C GLY A 92 21.32 11.74 -32.27
N ALA A 93 20.16 12.05 -31.67
CA ALA A 93 20.03 13.15 -30.72
C ALA A 93 21.04 13.04 -29.56
N ASP A 94 21.43 14.16 -28.97
CA ASP A 94 22.39 14.16 -27.87
C ASP A 94 21.87 13.38 -26.64
N PHE A 95 22.81 12.87 -25.84
CA PHE A 95 22.49 12.02 -24.70
C PHE A 95 21.60 12.72 -23.66
N ALA A 96 21.78 14.03 -23.42
CA ALA A 96 20.97 14.75 -22.44
C ALA A 96 19.52 14.95 -22.91
N THR A 97 19.29 15.09 -24.21
CA THR A 97 17.96 15.09 -24.83
C THR A 97 17.31 13.71 -24.77
N GLN A 98 18.07 12.63 -25.03
CA GLN A 98 17.56 11.26 -24.88
C GLN A 98 17.13 10.95 -23.44
N ILE A 99 17.96 11.31 -22.44
CA ILE A 99 17.64 11.13 -21.03
C ILE A 99 16.40 11.93 -20.62
N ARG A 100 16.31 13.21 -20.99
CA ARG A 100 15.13 14.04 -20.67
C ARG A 100 13.84 13.48 -21.25
N TYR A 101 13.88 12.88 -22.44
CA TYR A 101 12.75 12.14 -22.98
C TYR A 101 12.43 10.89 -22.14
N ALA A 102 13.43 10.03 -21.88
CA ALA A 102 13.24 8.80 -21.12
C ALA A 102 12.70 9.03 -19.70
N LEU A 103 13.10 10.12 -19.03
CA LEU A 103 12.57 10.52 -17.73
C LEU A 103 11.09 10.92 -17.79
N ARG A 104 10.65 11.60 -18.87
CA ARG A 104 9.23 11.92 -19.10
C ARG A 104 8.42 10.65 -19.36
N THR A 105 8.93 9.74 -20.19
CA THR A 105 8.30 8.44 -20.47
C THR A 105 8.15 7.61 -19.20
N ASP A 106 9.20 7.53 -18.36
CA ASP A 106 9.15 6.80 -17.09
C ASP A 106 8.06 7.33 -16.15
N ALA A 107 7.99 8.66 -15.96
CA ALA A 107 6.98 9.28 -15.12
C ALA A 107 5.55 9.07 -15.66
N LEU A 108 5.33 9.27 -16.97
CA LEU A 108 4.03 9.11 -17.63
C LEU A 108 3.55 7.65 -17.58
N HIS A 109 4.43 6.69 -17.90
CA HIS A 109 4.08 5.28 -17.91
C HIS A 109 3.83 4.76 -16.49
N LYS A 110 4.59 5.24 -15.48
CA LYS A 110 4.30 4.92 -14.07
C LYS A 110 3.03 5.58 -13.58
N ALA A 111 2.62 6.72 -14.11
CA ALA A 111 1.42 7.43 -13.71
C ALA A 111 0.12 6.70 -14.09
N LEU A 112 0.10 5.99 -15.23
CA LEU A 112 -1.11 5.38 -15.82
C LEU A 112 -2.28 6.36 -16.05
N VAL A 113 -1.98 7.66 -16.13
CA VAL A 113 -2.92 8.73 -16.43
C VAL A 113 -2.18 9.69 -17.38
N GLU A 114 -2.87 10.20 -18.38
CA GLU A 114 -2.28 11.17 -19.32
C GLU A 114 -2.19 12.56 -18.67
N ALA A 115 -1.01 13.19 -18.77
CA ALA A 115 -0.77 14.56 -18.32
C ALA A 115 0.39 15.20 -19.08
N GLU A 116 0.48 16.53 -19.06
CA GLU A 116 1.65 17.23 -19.59
C GLU A 116 2.91 16.87 -18.78
N THR A 117 4.00 16.59 -19.48
CA THR A 117 5.30 16.25 -18.88
C THR A 117 6.44 17.06 -19.46
N SER A 118 7.35 17.49 -18.60
CA SER A 118 8.63 18.11 -18.97
C SER A 118 9.75 17.55 -18.09
N ALA A 119 11.01 17.64 -18.54
CA ALA A 119 12.16 17.25 -17.73
C ALA A 119 13.28 18.27 -17.90
N ASP A 120 13.79 18.75 -16.77
CA ASP A 120 14.93 19.67 -16.69
C ASP A 120 16.09 19.02 -15.95
N CYS A 121 17.31 19.37 -16.35
CA CYS A 121 18.55 18.95 -15.72
C CYS A 121 19.47 20.18 -15.72
N PRO A 122 19.44 21.03 -14.67
CA PRO A 122 19.97 22.39 -14.73
C PRO A 122 21.48 22.45 -14.98
N ASP A 123 22.24 21.52 -14.40
CA ASP A 123 23.69 21.37 -14.60
C ASP A 123 24.05 20.54 -15.86
N GLY A 124 23.04 20.20 -16.68
CA GLY A 124 23.15 19.24 -17.76
C GLY A 124 23.28 17.79 -17.27
N ILE A 125 23.85 16.93 -18.12
CA ILE A 125 24.12 15.52 -17.79
C ILE A 125 25.57 15.21 -18.13
N THR A 126 26.35 14.86 -17.11
CA THR A 126 27.79 14.59 -17.23
C THR A 126 28.02 13.15 -17.69
N GLN A 127 28.61 12.96 -18.87
CA GLN A 127 28.97 11.65 -19.41
C GLN A 127 30.36 11.21 -18.94
N GLN A 128 30.46 10.80 -17.67
CA GLN A 128 31.67 10.22 -17.07
C GLN A 128 31.29 9.05 -16.18
N ALA A 129 32.14 8.02 -16.08
CA ALA A 129 31.86 6.85 -15.25
C ALA A 129 31.62 7.24 -13.77
N ASN A 130 30.52 6.75 -13.19
CA ASN A 130 30.02 7.10 -11.85
C ASN A 130 29.60 8.57 -11.66
N ALA A 131 29.50 9.37 -12.73
CA ALA A 131 28.97 10.72 -12.62
C ALA A 131 27.49 10.68 -12.23
N VAL A 132 27.11 11.61 -11.36
CA VAL A 132 25.74 11.78 -10.87
C VAL A 132 25.24 13.16 -11.31
N SER A 133 24.13 13.17 -12.03
CA SER A 133 23.43 14.39 -12.45
C SER A 133 22.05 14.45 -11.78
N LYS A 134 21.60 15.66 -11.44
CA LYS A 134 20.27 15.88 -10.87
C LYS A 134 19.35 16.43 -11.94
N CYS A 135 18.18 15.83 -12.05
CA CYS A 135 17.12 16.26 -12.95
C CYS A 135 15.81 16.39 -12.17
N THR A 136 14.86 17.16 -12.69
CA THR A 136 13.48 17.23 -12.18
C THR A 136 12.53 16.98 -13.33
N VAL A 137 11.65 16.00 -13.17
CA VAL A 137 10.50 15.80 -14.06
C VAL A 137 9.32 16.57 -13.49
N THR A 138 8.64 17.32 -14.34
CA THR A 138 7.33 17.90 -14.00
C THR A 138 6.26 17.02 -14.66
N TYR A 139 5.24 16.63 -13.89
CA TYR A 139 4.07 15.87 -14.33
C TYR A 139 2.83 16.62 -13.86
N GLY A 140 2.09 17.26 -14.77
CA GLY A 140 1.08 18.26 -14.40
C GLY A 140 1.68 19.34 -13.49
N ALA A 141 1.14 19.51 -12.28
CA ALA A 141 1.70 20.39 -11.25
C ALA A 141 2.78 19.73 -10.36
N ALA A 142 2.91 18.40 -10.37
CA ALA A 142 3.83 17.66 -9.51
C ALA A 142 5.28 17.73 -10.01
N LYS A 143 6.24 17.82 -9.09
CA LYS A 143 7.68 17.83 -9.38
C LYS A 143 8.37 16.63 -8.75
N ILE A 144 8.99 15.80 -9.58
CA ILE A 144 9.66 14.56 -9.19
C ILE A 144 11.17 14.78 -9.35
N PRO A 145 11.95 14.86 -8.26
CA PRO A 145 13.40 14.89 -8.36
C PRO A 145 13.91 13.52 -8.81
N TYR A 146 14.84 13.49 -9.74
CA TYR A 146 15.53 12.29 -10.23
C TYR A 146 17.04 12.42 -10.01
N THR A 147 17.66 11.30 -9.64
CA THR A 147 19.11 11.11 -9.67
C THR A 147 19.46 10.26 -10.89
N VAL A 148 20.25 10.80 -11.81
CA VAL A 148 20.76 10.08 -12.98
C VAL A 148 22.22 9.73 -12.73
N THR A 149 22.55 8.44 -12.72
CA THR A 149 23.91 7.94 -12.45
C THR A 149 24.43 7.19 -13.67
N ILE A 150 25.59 7.60 -14.18
CA ILE A 150 26.28 6.91 -15.28
C ILE A 150 27.01 5.67 -14.74
N GLY A 151 26.89 4.55 -15.45
CA GLY A 151 27.47 3.27 -15.04
C GLY A 151 29.00 3.32 -14.92
N ALA A 152 29.53 2.60 -13.92
CA ALA A 152 30.98 2.51 -13.66
C ALA A 152 31.78 1.95 -14.85
N ASN A 153 31.13 1.21 -15.74
CA ASN A 153 31.70 0.61 -16.95
C ASN A 153 31.64 1.53 -18.20
N TYR A 154 31.17 2.78 -18.06
CA TYR A 154 31.23 3.76 -19.13
C TYR A 154 32.67 4.00 -19.59
N LYS A 155 32.86 4.08 -20.91
CA LYS A 155 34.10 4.52 -21.54
C LYS A 155 33.78 5.60 -22.56
N GLU A 156 34.61 6.61 -22.65
CA GLU A 156 34.49 7.65 -23.68
C GLU A 156 34.47 7.02 -25.08
N GLY A 157 33.59 7.52 -25.96
CA GLY A 157 33.37 6.96 -27.31
C GLY A 157 32.58 5.63 -27.35
N SER A 158 32.03 5.14 -26.23
CA SER A 158 31.15 3.96 -26.26
C SER A 158 29.86 4.23 -27.03
N PHE A 159 29.42 3.27 -27.86
CA PHE A 159 28.14 3.36 -28.59
C PHE A 159 26.91 3.35 -27.66
N ILE A 160 27.05 2.76 -26.46
CA ILE A 160 26.01 2.73 -25.43
C ILE A 160 26.58 3.38 -24.17
N THR A 161 25.91 4.42 -23.67
CA THR A 161 26.17 5.01 -22.35
C THR A 161 25.26 4.32 -21.33
N PRO A 162 25.75 3.38 -20.50
CA PRO A 162 24.95 2.77 -19.45
C PRO A 162 24.62 3.81 -18.39
N TYR A 163 23.35 3.89 -17.98
CA TYR A 163 22.91 4.79 -16.92
C TYR A 163 21.78 4.15 -16.10
N ARG A 164 21.52 4.72 -14.93
CA ARG A 164 20.36 4.43 -14.08
C ARG A 164 19.71 5.74 -13.69
N ALA A 165 18.38 5.81 -13.79
CA ALA A 165 17.59 6.95 -13.32
C ALA A 165 16.74 6.52 -12.13
N GLU A 166 16.87 7.21 -11.00
CA GLU A 166 16.16 6.92 -9.75
C GLU A 166 15.31 8.12 -9.33
N PRO A 167 13.98 8.04 -9.35
CA PRO A 167 13.14 9.06 -8.75
C PRO A 167 13.35 9.07 -7.23
N GLN A 168 13.26 10.24 -6.62
CA GLN A 168 13.41 10.45 -5.17
C GLN A 168 12.05 10.48 -4.44
N GLY A 169 11.01 10.00 -5.11
CA GLY A 169 9.62 9.96 -4.65
C GLY A 169 8.73 9.31 -5.72
N VAL A 170 7.44 9.15 -5.43
CA VAL A 170 6.44 8.54 -6.32
C VAL A 170 5.25 9.47 -6.51
N LEU A 171 4.55 9.34 -7.64
CA LEU A 171 3.37 10.14 -7.94
C LEU A 171 2.12 9.57 -7.25
N LEU A 172 1.56 10.31 -6.30
CA LEU A 172 0.16 10.18 -5.93
C LEU A 172 -0.66 10.92 -6.99
N ILE A 173 -1.65 10.23 -7.57
CA ILE A 173 -2.57 10.78 -8.57
C ILE A 173 -3.98 10.40 -8.14
N ALA A 174 -4.83 11.40 -7.85
CA ALA A 174 -6.13 11.20 -7.23
C ALA A 174 -6.99 10.16 -7.97
N LYS A 175 -7.13 10.30 -9.30
CA LYS A 175 -7.85 9.36 -10.16
C LYS A 175 -7.32 7.93 -10.08
N ARG A 176 -6.00 7.74 -10.01
CA ARG A 176 -5.40 6.40 -9.93
C ARG A 176 -5.67 5.77 -8.56
N VAL A 177 -5.59 6.54 -7.47
CA VAL A 177 -5.96 6.08 -6.13
C VAL A 177 -7.42 5.62 -6.11
N GLN A 178 -8.33 6.46 -6.59
CA GLN A 178 -9.77 6.16 -6.65
C GLN A 178 -10.06 4.93 -7.52
N ASN A 179 -9.44 4.81 -8.70
CA ASN A 179 -9.58 3.65 -9.58
C ASN A 179 -9.14 2.34 -8.92
N GLU A 180 -8.01 2.36 -8.22
CA GLU A 180 -7.49 1.15 -7.60
C GLU A 180 -8.19 0.80 -6.29
N PHE A 181 -8.75 1.79 -5.60
CA PHE A 181 -9.67 1.57 -4.49
C PHE A 181 -10.95 0.89 -4.98
N TRP A 182 -11.52 1.37 -6.10
CA TRP A 182 -12.65 0.72 -6.77
C TRP A 182 -12.33 -0.71 -7.22
N ASN A 183 -11.17 -0.93 -7.87
CA ASN A 183 -10.77 -2.27 -8.31
C ASN A 183 -10.59 -3.26 -7.15
N THR A 184 -10.17 -2.76 -5.98
CA THR A 184 -9.95 -3.58 -4.79
C THR A 184 -11.25 -3.89 -4.03
N PHE A 185 -12.16 -2.92 -3.88
CA PHE A 185 -13.30 -3.02 -2.96
C PHE A 185 -14.69 -2.85 -3.60
N GLY A 186 -14.80 -2.36 -4.84
CA GLY A 186 -16.07 -2.03 -5.51
C GLY A 186 -16.98 -3.22 -5.86
N LYS A 187 -16.61 -4.43 -5.44
CA LYS A 187 -17.42 -5.66 -5.54
C LYS A 187 -17.80 -6.25 -4.18
N THR A 188 -17.28 -5.71 -3.08
CA THR A 188 -17.34 -6.28 -1.73
C THR A 188 -17.76 -5.29 -0.65
N ALA A 189 -17.89 -4.01 -1.02
CA ALA A 189 -18.43 -2.92 -0.23
C ALA A 189 -19.63 -2.30 -0.95
N ASP A 190 -20.58 -1.77 -0.18
CA ASP A 190 -21.80 -1.13 -0.68
C ASP A 190 -21.53 0.30 -1.17
N GLU A 191 -20.68 1.03 -0.45
CA GLU A 191 -20.31 2.42 -0.73
C GLU A 191 -18.79 2.60 -0.55
N LEU A 192 -18.15 3.29 -1.51
CA LEU A 192 -16.75 3.70 -1.43
C LEU A 192 -16.64 5.24 -1.52
N SER A 193 -15.72 5.81 -0.75
CA SER A 193 -15.35 7.23 -0.84
C SER A 193 -13.87 7.44 -0.50
N CYS A 194 -13.31 8.58 -0.87
CA CYS A 194 -11.96 9.01 -0.50
C CYS A 194 -11.94 10.48 -0.09
N ASP A 195 -10.87 10.88 0.60
CA ASP A 195 -10.55 12.28 0.84
C ASP A 195 -10.34 13.03 -0.49
N GLU A 196 -10.52 14.35 -0.46
CA GLU A 196 -10.14 15.22 -1.57
C GLU A 196 -8.60 15.24 -1.69
N MET A 197 -8.09 14.69 -2.80
CA MET A 197 -6.66 14.61 -3.11
C MET A 197 -6.30 15.61 -4.21
N PRO A 198 -5.09 16.19 -4.20
CA PRO A 198 -4.58 16.94 -5.34
C PRO A 198 -4.48 16.03 -6.57
N GLU A 199 -4.73 16.60 -7.76
CA GLU A 199 -4.74 15.86 -9.04
C GLU A 199 -3.49 15.00 -9.22
N ALA A 200 -2.32 15.60 -8.98
CA ALA A 200 -1.04 14.91 -8.87
C ALA A 200 -0.14 15.59 -7.83
N GLN A 201 0.57 14.79 -7.03
CA GLN A 201 1.65 15.26 -6.15
C GLN A 201 2.76 14.21 -6.02
N THR A 202 3.95 14.64 -5.61
CA THR A 202 5.06 13.73 -5.31
C THR A 202 5.08 13.42 -3.81
N VAL A 203 5.01 12.15 -3.45
CA VAL A 203 5.13 11.64 -2.08
C VAL A 203 6.35 10.72 -1.93
N LYS A 204 6.71 10.36 -0.70
CA LYS A 204 7.79 9.39 -0.44
C LYS A 204 7.31 7.96 -0.69
N ASP A 205 8.13 7.14 -1.36
CA ASP A 205 7.79 5.76 -1.72
C ASP A 205 7.57 4.91 -0.46
N GLY A 206 6.36 4.34 -0.34
CA GLY A 206 6.00 3.41 0.73
C GLY A 206 5.60 4.05 2.06
N ASP A 207 5.69 5.38 2.20
CA ASP A 207 5.17 6.09 3.37
C ASP A 207 3.64 6.22 3.31
N GLU A 208 3.01 6.25 4.49
CA GLU A 208 1.60 6.62 4.61
C GLU A 208 1.41 8.10 4.30
N THR A 209 0.45 8.41 3.43
CA THR A 209 0.06 9.80 3.15
C THR A 209 -0.98 10.28 4.16
N GLU A 210 -1.33 11.57 4.12
CA GLU A 210 -2.40 12.14 4.93
C GLU A 210 -3.82 11.75 4.45
N PHE A 211 -3.94 11.18 3.25
CA PHE A 211 -5.21 10.86 2.61
C PHE A 211 -5.72 9.46 2.96
N HIS A 212 -7.04 9.36 3.04
CA HIS A 212 -7.77 8.14 3.34
C HIS A 212 -8.77 7.80 2.22
N CYS A 213 -9.13 6.53 2.18
CA CYS A 213 -10.30 6.03 1.50
C CYS A 213 -11.12 5.15 2.45
N GLN A 214 -12.43 5.16 2.29
CA GLN A 214 -13.41 4.54 3.18
C GLN A 214 -14.28 3.56 2.41
N ALA A 215 -14.40 2.34 2.92
CA ALA A 215 -15.33 1.33 2.41
C ALA A 215 -16.39 1.01 3.47
N LYS A 216 -17.66 1.14 3.11
CA LYS A 216 -18.83 0.80 3.94
C LYS A 216 -19.51 -0.44 3.37
N GLY A 217 -20.07 -1.31 4.21
CA GLY A 217 -20.61 -2.61 3.76
C GLY A 217 -19.56 -3.71 3.61
N LEU A 218 -18.28 -3.42 3.90
CA LEU A 218 -17.18 -4.31 3.59
C LEU A 218 -17.26 -5.60 4.41
N GLY A 219 -17.50 -6.73 3.73
CA GLY A 219 -17.70 -8.04 4.37
C GLY A 219 -19.17 -8.41 4.57
N GLY A 220 -20.11 -7.60 4.10
CA GLY A 220 -21.55 -7.87 4.13
C GLY A 220 -22.30 -7.29 5.32
N ASP A 221 -21.63 -6.50 6.17
CA ASP A 221 -22.28 -5.69 7.22
C ASP A 221 -22.44 -4.23 6.74
N PRO A 222 -23.67 -3.77 6.41
CA PRO A 222 -23.91 -2.42 5.90
C PRO A 222 -23.66 -1.32 6.93
N SER A 223 -23.51 -1.67 8.21
CA SER A 223 -23.11 -0.73 9.28
C SER A 223 -21.59 -0.64 9.46
N GLN A 224 -20.83 -1.64 8.99
CA GLN A 224 -19.38 -1.63 9.08
C GLN A 224 -18.80 -0.59 8.12
N VAL A 225 -18.06 0.37 8.68
CA VAL A 225 -17.24 1.34 7.95
C VAL A 225 -15.78 1.04 8.25
N THR A 226 -14.99 0.83 7.19
CA THR A 226 -13.55 0.55 7.28
C THR A 226 -12.78 1.68 6.62
N LEU A 227 -11.96 2.37 7.41
CA LEU A 227 -11.06 3.41 6.92
C LEU A 227 -9.72 2.81 6.50
N PHE A 228 -9.18 3.28 5.38
CA PHE A 228 -7.88 2.89 4.85
C PHE A 228 -7.04 4.12 4.60
N LYS A 229 -5.78 4.08 5.01
CA LYS A 229 -4.80 5.11 4.70
C LYS A 229 -4.12 4.81 3.38
N VAL A 230 -3.95 5.84 2.55
CA VAL A 230 -3.37 5.70 1.21
C VAL A 230 -1.84 5.68 1.31
N VAL A 231 -1.23 4.62 0.81
CA VAL A 231 0.22 4.45 0.68
C VAL A 231 0.56 4.29 -0.80
N VAL A 232 1.39 5.18 -1.35
CA VAL A 232 1.81 5.07 -2.76
C VAL A 232 3.20 4.43 -2.84
N LYS A 233 3.34 3.45 -3.73
CA LYS A 233 4.59 2.74 -3.99
C LYS A 233 4.98 2.86 -5.46
N THR A 234 6.23 2.51 -5.79
CA THR A 234 6.73 2.47 -7.19
C THR A 234 5.78 1.77 -8.19
N TYR A 235 5.02 0.75 -7.76
CA TYR A 235 4.08 0.02 -8.61
C TYR A 235 2.65 0.59 -8.64
N GLY A 236 2.28 1.48 -7.72
CA GLY A 236 0.95 2.06 -7.60
C GLY A 236 0.49 2.33 -6.17
N PRO A 237 -0.76 2.83 -6.00
CA PRO A 237 -1.37 3.01 -4.70
C PRO A 237 -1.69 1.67 -4.01
N SER A 238 -1.73 1.70 -2.69
CA SER A 238 -2.09 0.60 -1.80
C SER A 238 -2.77 1.13 -0.55
N PHE A 239 -3.57 0.29 0.11
CA PHE A 239 -4.52 0.72 1.13
C PHE A 239 -4.25 -0.02 2.44
N VAL A 240 -3.85 0.72 3.48
CA VAL A 240 -3.57 0.17 4.82
C VAL A 240 -4.79 0.40 5.70
N ARG A 241 -5.51 -0.68 6.04
CA ARG A 241 -6.63 -0.63 6.98
C ARG A 241 -6.18 0.05 8.27
N GLN A 242 -6.92 1.06 8.70
CA GLN A 242 -6.79 1.62 10.04
C GLN A 242 -7.71 0.81 10.94
N ASP A 243 -7.13 0.09 11.90
CA ASP A 243 -7.90 -0.59 12.92
C ASP A 243 -8.31 0.43 14.00
N SER A 244 -9.61 0.46 14.31
CA SER A 244 -10.23 1.33 15.32
C SER A 244 -10.23 0.71 16.71
#